data_AF-K2CQ38-F1
#
_entry.id   AF-K2CQ38-F1
#
_cell.length_a   1.000
_cell.length_b   1.000
_cell.length_c   1.000
_cell.angle_alpha   90.00
_cell.angle_beta   90.00
_cell.angle_gamma   90.00
#
_symmetry.space_group_name_H-M   'P 1'
#
loop_
_entity.id
_entity.type
_entity.pdbx_description
1 polymer ?
#
loop_
_entity_poly.entity_id
_entity_poly.type
_entity_poly.pdbx_seq_one_letter_code
_entity_poly.pdbx_strand_id
1 'polypeptide(L)'
;MGLNLFTMFSDKPKPSKQQQGKPGEKTPAQVLAEGMLNVRDIIAPSAIEVDFTFLRIGNVYFRTIFVSGYPRFVGANWLSPIINFEHTLDVSMFYYPVKSKVILDDLRRKITELEATTMTNVEKGKIVDPVVSAALEDAKALQEQLVKGVEKYFQFSFYITISAETLEELESVTSKLESTLGALLLISKVASLQMEDAFQSAIPTGLDKLLITRNMDTTSLATTFPFTSSDLTMEEGIMYGINRHNGSLVIFDRFSLENANSVVFAKSGSGKSYFVKLEALRLLVFGAEVMIIDPEEEYRTLCEAVGGNYIDFSANSTHKINPFDLSGVAVEGENELGQKLIGLITLLKLMLGGLTASEEAILDRALIETYRIKGITTDPDTQSGIEPPVMEDLYKVLMGASEPEAKGMAERLERFIK
;
A
#
# COMPACT_ATOMS: atom_id res chain seq x y z
N MET A 1 -40.14 39.00 -34.78
CA MET A 1 -38.90 39.79 -34.71
C MET A 1 -38.37 39.69 -33.29
N GLY A 2 -37.26 38.96 -33.10
CA GLY A 2 -36.74 38.65 -31.78
C GLY A 2 -36.11 39.86 -31.12
N LEU A 3 -36.33 40.01 -29.80
CA LEU A 3 -35.48 40.81 -28.94
C LEU A 3 -34.99 39.95 -27.78
N ASN A 4 -33.68 40.07 -27.56
CA ASN A 4 -32.79 39.18 -26.85
C ASN A 4 -32.81 39.49 -25.34
N LEU A 5 -32.91 38.46 -24.51
CA LEU A 5 -33.12 38.54 -23.05
C LEU A 5 -31.85 38.95 -22.24
N PHE A 6 -30.78 39.36 -22.92
CA PHE A 6 -29.45 39.55 -22.32
C PHE A 6 -29.06 41.00 -22.00
N THR A 7 -29.96 41.97 -22.13
CA THR A 7 -29.68 43.40 -21.86
C THR A 7 -30.30 43.94 -20.56
N MET A 8 -30.96 43.11 -19.73
CA MET A 8 -31.56 43.56 -18.45
C MET A 8 -30.58 43.63 -17.26
N PHE A 9 -29.31 43.28 -17.42
CA PHE A 9 -28.32 43.26 -16.33
C PHE A 9 -27.09 44.15 -16.59
N SER A 10 -27.29 45.37 -17.10
CA SER A 10 -26.21 46.36 -17.20
C SER A 10 -26.59 47.72 -16.59
N ASP A 11 -26.96 47.74 -15.32
CA ASP A 11 -26.90 48.97 -14.53
C ASP A 11 -26.29 48.68 -13.16
N LYS A 12 -25.06 49.16 -12.96
CA LYS A 12 -24.37 49.14 -11.67
C LYS A 12 -25.09 50.10 -10.70
N PRO A 13 -25.61 49.63 -9.55
CA PRO A 13 -26.22 50.53 -8.58
C PRO A 13 -25.16 51.39 -7.89
N LYS A 14 -25.41 52.70 -7.81
CA LYS A 14 -24.60 53.68 -7.06
C LYS A 14 -24.56 53.29 -5.57
N PRO A 15 -23.43 53.49 -4.87
CA PRO A 15 -23.31 53.12 -3.46
C PRO A 15 -24.23 54.02 -2.61
N SER A 16 -25.22 53.40 -1.96
CA SER A 16 -26.07 54.04 -0.95
C SER A 16 -25.24 54.33 0.29
N LYS A 17 -25.25 55.58 0.76
CA LYS A 17 -24.67 55.99 2.05
C LYS A 17 -25.27 55.14 3.18
N GLN A 18 -24.49 54.20 3.71
CA GLN A 18 -24.84 53.51 4.96
C GLN A 18 -24.80 54.52 6.10
N GLN A 19 -25.95 54.73 6.74
CA GLN A 19 -26.04 55.38 8.04
C GLN A 19 -25.23 54.54 9.04
N GLN A 20 -24.14 55.11 9.56
CA GLN A 20 -23.38 54.52 10.65
C GLN A 20 -24.25 54.55 11.92
N GLY A 21 -24.79 53.40 12.30
CA GLY A 21 -25.38 53.16 13.62
C GLY A 21 -24.30 53.24 14.71
N LYS A 22 -24.69 53.65 15.92
CA LYS A 22 -23.82 53.83 17.08
C LYS A 22 -23.09 52.52 17.44
N PRO A 23 -21.85 52.56 17.98
CA PRO A 23 -21.14 51.35 18.41
C PRO A 23 -21.86 50.74 19.63
N GLY A 24 -22.43 49.55 19.46
CA GLY A 24 -23.03 48.76 20.55
C GLY A 24 -24.42 48.18 20.27
N GLU A 25 -25.15 48.69 19.27
CA GLU A 25 -26.44 48.12 18.87
C GLU A 25 -26.24 47.11 17.74
N LYS A 26 -26.49 45.82 18.03
CA LYS A 26 -26.52 44.77 17.01
C LYS A 26 -27.59 45.13 15.99
N THR A 27 -27.22 45.09 14.71
CA THR A 27 -28.18 45.33 13.62
C THR A 27 -29.29 44.27 13.63
N PRO A 28 -30.51 44.58 13.18
CA PRO A 28 -31.60 43.59 13.12
C PRO A 28 -31.23 42.32 12.34
N ALA A 29 -30.36 42.45 11.32
CA ALA A 29 -29.82 41.32 10.58
C ALA A 29 -28.86 40.44 11.42
N GLN A 30 -28.06 41.04 12.30
CA GLN A 30 -27.21 40.29 13.24
C GLN A 30 -28.02 39.58 14.32
N VAL A 31 -29.07 40.21 14.83
CA VAL A 31 -29.99 39.59 15.81
C VAL A 31 -30.76 38.43 15.18
N LEU A 32 -31.22 38.58 13.93
CA LEU A 32 -31.86 37.48 13.20
C LEU A 32 -30.89 36.33 12.95
N ALA A 33 -29.65 36.62 12.55
CA ALA A 33 -28.62 35.59 12.31
C ALA A 33 -28.23 34.82 13.58
N GLU A 34 -28.26 35.46 14.76
CA GLU A 34 -28.04 34.79 16.05
C GLU A 34 -29.17 33.84 16.45
N GLY A 35 -30.40 34.09 15.98
CA GLY A 35 -31.57 33.22 16.21
C GLY A 35 -31.78 32.14 15.15
N MET A 36 -30.95 32.11 14.10
CA MET A 36 -31.02 31.08 13.06
C MET A 36 -30.17 29.89 13.44
N LEU A 37 -30.74 28.70 13.27
CA LEU A 37 -30.06 27.43 13.48
C LEU A 37 -28.80 27.37 12.61
N ASN A 38 -27.63 27.29 13.25
CA ASN A 38 -26.35 27.24 12.55
C ASN A 38 -25.79 25.80 12.58
N VAL A 39 -24.78 25.52 11.74
CA VAL A 39 -24.17 24.18 11.65
C VAL A 39 -23.58 23.72 12.99
N ARG A 40 -23.06 24.64 13.81
CA ARG A 40 -22.51 24.32 15.13
C ARG A 40 -23.60 23.81 16.07
N ASP A 41 -24.80 24.39 16.02
CA ASP A 41 -25.94 23.94 16.82
C ASP A 41 -26.41 22.53 16.44
N ILE A 42 -26.24 22.13 15.17
CA ILE A 42 -26.60 20.78 14.68
C ILE A 42 -25.58 19.73 15.12
N ILE A 43 -24.28 20.06 15.06
CA ILE A 43 -23.20 19.10 15.37
C ILE A 43 -22.80 19.09 16.84
N ALA A 44 -23.18 20.11 17.61
CA ALA A 44 -22.86 20.17 19.03
C ALA A 44 -23.56 19.02 19.77
N PRO A 45 -22.84 18.32 20.67
CA PRO A 45 -23.46 17.30 21.49
C PRO A 45 -24.48 17.94 22.43
N SER A 46 -25.52 17.18 22.81
CA SER A 46 -26.55 17.65 23.74
C SER A 46 -25.99 17.95 25.13
N ALA A 47 -24.97 17.21 25.57
CA ALA A 47 -24.24 17.42 26.81
C ALA A 47 -22.83 16.83 26.72
N ILE A 48 -21.92 17.38 27.53
CA ILE A 48 -20.60 16.82 27.82
C ILE A 48 -20.50 16.70 29.34
N GLU A 49 -20.27 15.49 29.83
CA GLU A 49 -20.00 15.24 31.25
C GLU A 49 -18.48 15.17 31.43
N VAL A 50 -17.92 16.01 32.29
CA VAL A 50 -16.48 16.04 32.57
C VAL A 50 -16.26 15.48 33.98
N ASP A 51 -15.57 14.34 34.05
CA ASP A 51 -15.10 13.74 35.30
C ASP A 51 -13.63 14.10 35.54
N PHE A 52 -13.07 13.66 36.65
CA PHE A 52 -11.66 13.90 36.98
C PHE A 52 -10.71 13.15 36.06
N THR A 53 -11.07 11.95 35.60
CA THR A 53 -10.16 11.07 34.84
C THR A 53 -10.65 10.70 33.44
N PHE A 54 -11.86 11.10 33.08
CA PHE A 54 -12.43 10.90 31.74
C PHE A 54 -13.45 12.00 31.44
N LEU A 55 -13.85 12.11 30.18
CA LEU A 55 -15.05 12.85 29.76
C LEU A 55 -16.02 11.89 29.07
N ARG A 56 -17.31 12.24 29.05
CA ARG A 56 -18.34 11.50 28.32
C ARG A 56 -19.08 12.43 27.38
N ILE A 57 -19.16 12.03 26.12
CA ILE A 57 -19.93 12.73 25.08
C ILE A 57 -20.94 11.73 24.51
N GLY A 58 -22.23 11.94 24.80
CA GLY A 58 -23.27 10.97 24.47
C GLY A 58 -23.05 9.64 25.20
N ASN A 59 -22.79 8.56 24.45
CA ASN A 59 -22.57 7.22 24.99
C ASN A 59 -21.10 6.77 24.94
N VAL A 60 -20.18 7.67 24.56
CA VAL A 60 -18.76 7.35 24.43
C VAL A 60 -17.98 8.05 25.53
N TYR A 61 -17.08 7.31 26.17
CA TYR A 61 -16.14 7.80 27.14
C TYR A 61 -14.81 8.09 26.47
N PHE A 62 -14.17 9.19 26.84
CA PHE A 62 -12.86 9.57 26.36
C PHE A 62 -11.90 9.81 27.52
N ARG A 63 -10.65 9.42 27.34
CA ARG A 63 -9.56 9.73 28.28
C ARG A 63 -8.34 10.16 27.52
N THR A 64 -7.84 11.35 27.85
CA THR A 64 -6.60 11.86 27.26
C THR A 64 -5.44 11.67 28.24
N ILE A 65 -4.36 11.12 27.70
CA ILE A 65 -3.09 10.88 28.38
C ILE A 65 -2.04 11.74 27.69
N PHE A 66 -1.15 12.35 28.48
CA PHE A 66 -0.01 13.09 27.96
C PHE A 66 1.29 12.40 28.29
N VAL A 67 2.26 12.50 27.38
CA VAL A 67 3.61 11.96 27.61
C VAL A 67 4.49 13.04 28.24
N SER A 68 4.88 12.77 29.48
CA SER A 68 5.67 13.68 30.30
C SER A 68 7.16 13.37 30.32
N GLY A 69 7.59 12.16 29.92
CA GLY A 69 8.99 11.75 29.95
C GLY A 69 9.33 10.88 28.76
N TYR A 70 10.56 11.02 28.28
CA TYR A 70 11.07 10.37 27.07
C TYR A 70 12.40 9.68 27.36
N PRO A 71 12.73 8.58 26.65
CA PRO A 71 14.06 7.98 26.74
C PRO A 71 15.14 8.93 26.22
N ARG A 72 16.39 8.70 26.66
CA ARG A 72 17.56 9.48 26.23
C ARG A 72 17.83 9.36 24.72
N PHE A 73 17.46 8.23 24.13
CA PHE A 73 17.62 7.97 22.70
C PHE A 73 16.34 7.37 22.14
N VAL A 74 15.90 7.89 21.00
CA VAL A 74 14.80 7.34 20.21
C VAL A 74 15.32 6.95 18.84
N GLY A 75 15.09 5.70 18.45
CA GLY A 75 15.40 5.22 17.11
C GLY A 75 14.30 5.60 16.11
N ALA A 76 14.54 5.40 14.81
CA ALA A 76 13.45 5.49 13.84
C ALA A 76 12.34 4.49 14.17
N ASN A 77 11.09 4.86 13.90
CA ASN A 77 9.90 4.01 14.07
C ASN A 77 9.53 3.65 15.52
N TRP A 78 10.03 4.38 16.53
CA TRP A 78 9.73 4.09 17.94
C TRP A 78 8.23 4.19 18.30
N LEU A 79 7.46 4.96 17.53
CA LEU A 79 6.01 5.10 17.67
C LEU A 79 5.20 3.93 17.10
N SER A 80 5.83 2.97 16.40
CA SER A 80 5.14 1.86 15.76
C SER A 80 4.19 1.09 16.69
N PRO A 81 4.53 0.77 17.95
CA PRO A 81 3.61 0.09 18.86
C PRO A 81 2.37 0.91 19.25
N ILE A 82 2.44 2.24 19.13
CA ILE A 82 1.31 3.15 19.39
C ILE A 82 0.44 3.30 18.14
N ILE A 83 1.06 3.38 16.96
CA ILE A 83 0.35 3.46 15.68
C ILE A 83 -0.39 2.16 15.38
N ASN A 84 0.24 1.02 15.65
CA ASN A 84 -0.33 -0.32 15.44
C ASN A 84 -1.05 -0.86 16.68
N PHE A 85 -1.46 0.02 17.60
CA PHE A 85 -2.12 -0.40 18.82
C PHE A 85 -3.50 -1.00 18.50
N GLU A 86 -3.86 -2.11 19.16
CA GLU A 86 -5.12 -2.83 18.92
C GLU A 86 -6.34 -2.12 19.56
N HIS A 87 -6.44 -0.80 19.35
CA HIS A 87 -7.55 0.04 19.77
C HIS A 87 -7.53 1.35 18.98
N THR A 88 -8.69 1.97 18.75
CA THR A 88 -8.74 3.33 18.20
C THR A 88 -8.09 4.33 19.17
N LEU A 89 -7.06 5.03 18.69
CA LEU A 89 -6.35 6.07 19.42
C LEU A 89 -6.31 7.35 18.57
N ASP A 90 -6.66 8.48 19.18
CA ASP A 90 -6.40 9.79 18.59
C ASP A 90 -5.07 10.33 19.12
N VAL A 91 -4.11 10.52 18.21
CA VAL A 91 -2.75 10.96 18.54
C VAL A 91 -2.56 12.41 18.08
N SER A 92 -2.18 13.27 19.02
CA SER A 92 -1.95 14.70 18.76
C SER A 92 -0.57 15.11 19.20
N MET A 93 0.16 15.73 18.28
CA MET A 93 1.53 16.15 18.47
C MET A 93 1.65 17.64 18.12
N PHE A 94 2.26 18.41 19.02
CA PHE A 94 2.48 19.84 18.82
C PHE A 94 3.96 20.17 18.81
N TYR A 95 4.34 21.05 17.88
CA TYR A 95 5.73 21.40 17.61
C TYR A 95 5.90 22.92 17.69
N TYR A 96 6.57 23.39 18.75
CA TYR A 96 6.79 24.82 19.00
C TYR A 96 8.25 25.17 18.79
N PRO A 97 8.62 25.88 17.70
CA PRO A 97 10.00 26.28 17.48
C PRO A 97 10.42 27.32 18.52
N VAL A 98 11.58 27.10 19.14
CA VAL A 98 12.18 28.04 20.11
C VAL A 98 13.37 28.74 19.48
N LYS A 99 13.51 30.05 19.75
CA LYS A 99 14.66 30.82 19.26
C LYS A 99 15.95 30.31 19.90
N SER A 100 16.91 29.88 19.08
CA SER A 100 18.18 29.28 19.53
C SER A 100 18.93 30.16 20.56
N LYS A 101 18.86 31.49 20.44
CA LYS A 101 19.50 32.41 21.38
C LYS A 101 19.05 32.18 22.84
N VAL A 102 17.74 32.01 23.06
CA VAL A 102 17.17 31.82 24.40
C VAL A 102 17.67 30.51 25.01
N ILE A 103 17.66 29.44 24.20
CA ILE A 103 18.11 28.11 24.62
C ILE A 103 19.61 28.07 24.88
N LEU A 104 20.41 28.74 24.07
CA LEU A 104 21.86 28.83 24.27
C LEU A 104 22.21 29.54 25.58
N ASP A 105 21.48 30.59 25.94
CA ASP A 105 21.68 31.31 27.21
C ASP A 105 21.29 30.42 28.41
N ASP A 106 20.18 29.68 28.32
CA ASP A 106 19.77 28.71 29.36
C ASP A 106 20.73 27.52 29.48
N LEU A 107 21.21 26.97 28.35
CA LEU A 107 22.20 25.90 28.32
C LEU A 107 23.52 26.35 28.94
N ARG A 108 23.98 27.58 28.66
CA ARG A 108 25.18 28.15 29.31
C ARG A 108 25.03 28.17 30.82
N ARG A 109 23.91 28.71 31.33
CA ARG A 109 23.61 28.71 32.77
C ARG A 109 23.63 27.30 33.35
N LYS A 110 22.99 26.34 32.67
CA LYS A 110 22.91 24.96 33.14
C LYS A 110 24.27 24.24 33.12
N ILE A 111 25.07 24.44 32.08
CA ILE A 111 26.44 23.91 32.00
C ILE A 111 27.27 24.47 33.15
N THR A 112 27.21 25.78 33.42
CA THR A 112 27.93 26.39 34.55
C THR A 112 27.50 25.79 35.90
N GLU A 113 26.21 25.56 36.14
CA GLU A 113 25.71 24.89 37.34
C GLU A 113 26.25 23.46 37.49
N LEU A 114 26.24 22.68 36.40
CA LEU A 114 26.71 21.29 36.37
C LEU A 114 28.24 21.21 36.57
N GLU A 115 29.01 22.12 35.96
CA GLU A 115 30.46 22.21 36.15
C GLU A 115 30.79 22.60 37.59
N ALA A 116 30.13 23.60 38.17
CA ALA A 116 30.32 24.00 39.56
C ALA A 116 30.00 22.85 40.53
N THR A 117 28.93 22.10 40.27
CA THR A 117 28.57 20.91 41.06
C THR A 117 29.65 19.83 40.97
N THR A 118 30.18 19.60 39.77
CA THR A 118 31.25 18.62 39.52
C THR A 118 32.54 19.03 40.25
N MET A 119 32.96 20.29 40.11
CA MET A 119 34.12 20.84 40.80
C MET A 119 33.99 20.74 42.32
N THR A 120 32.84 21.12 42.88
CA THR A 120 32.57 21.03 44.32
C THR A 120 32.66 19.60 44.85
N ASN A 121 32.18 18.62 44.08
CA ASN A 121 32.26 17.20 44.46
C ASN A 121 33.71 16.70 44.44
N VAL A 122 34.49 17.08 43.43
CA VAL A 122 35.92 16.75 43.33
C VAL A 122 36.71 17.37 44.48
N GLU A 123 36.49 18.65 44.79
CA GLU A 123 37.13 19.35 45.92
C GLU A 123 36.82 18.70 47.28
N LYS A 124 35.60 18.17 47.45
CA LYS A 124 35.17 17.44 48.64
C LYS A 124 35.64 15.97 48.66
N GLY A 125 36.45 15.54 47.70
CA GLY A 125 36.92 14.16 47.56
C GLY A 125 35.80 13.15 47.29
N LYS A 126 34.64 13.61 46.83
CA LYS A 126 33.51 12.75 46.47
C LYS A 126 33.68 12.24 45.04
N ILE A 127 33.21 11.03 44.80
CA ILE A 127 33.12 10.48 43.44
C ILE A 127 32.16 11.36 42.63
N VAL A 128 32.55 11.67 41.39
CA VAL A 128 31.70 12.42 40.46
C VAL A 128 30.43 11.62 40.19
N ASP A 129 29.28 12.25 40.39
CA ASP A 129 27.99 11.63 40.09
C ASP A 129 27.89 11.36 38.58
N PRO A 130 27.75 10.09 38.16
CA PRO A 130 27.62 9.74 36.74
C PRO A 130 26.44 10.44 36.05
N VAL A 131 25.36 10.74 36.79
CA VAL A 131 24.18 11.44 36.26
C VAL A 131 24.53 12.89 35.90
N VAL A 132 25.28 13.56 36.76
CA VAL A 132 25.73 14.95 36.53
C VAL A 132 26.72 15.00 35.37
N SER A 133 27.63 14.02 35.29
CA SER A 133 28.60 13.92 34.19
C SER A 133 27.91 13.72 32.84
N ALA A 134 26.95 12.79 32.76
CA ALA A 134 26.20 12.53 31.53
C ALA A 134 25.37 13.74 31.11
N ALA A 135 24.69 14.41 32.06
CA ALA A 135 23.93 15.62 31.78
C ALA A 135 24.83 16.78 31.27
N LEU A 136 26.05 16.88 31.78
CA LEU A 136 27.03 17.88 31.32
C LEU A 136 27.48 17.59 29.89
N GLU A 137 27.78 16.33 29.58
CA GLU A 137 28.18 15.89 28.24
C GLU A 137 27.08 16.16 27.22
N ASP A 138 25.84 15.76 27.52
CA ASP A 138 24.67 15.99 26.65
C ASP A 138 24.42 17.49 26.42
N ALA A 139 24.51 18.30 27.48
CA ALA A 139 24.32 19.75 27.38
C ALA A 139 25.38 20.42 26.50
N LYS A 140 26.65 19.99 26.61
CA LYS A 140 27.75 20.49 25.78
C LYS A 140 27.60 20.08 24.31
N ALA A 141 27.25 18.82 24.06
CA ALA A 141 27.02 18.30 22.71
C ALA A 141 25.87 19.06 22.02
N LEU A 142 24.74 19.24 22.72
CA LEU A 142 23.60 19.99 22.22
C LEU A 142 23.95 21.47 21.96
N GLN A 143 24.68 22.12 22.87
CA GLN A 143 25.14 23.49 22.69
C GLN A 143 26.00 23.63 21.42
N GLU A 144 26.92 22.71 21.18
CA GLU A 144 27.78 22.71 19.99
C GLU A 144 26.95 22.60 18.69
N GLN A 145 25.98 21.68 18.65
CA GLN A 145 25.11 21.48 17.48
C GLN A 145 24.23 22.71 17.20
N LEU A 146 23.69 23.34 18.25
CA LEU A 146 22.89 24.56 18.13
C LEU A 146 23.72 25.76 17.64
N VAL A 147 24.97 25.90 18.11
CA VAL A 147 25.88 26.98 17.64
C VAL A 147 26.27 26.80 16.18
N LYS A 148 26.51 25.55 15.74
CA LYS A 148 26.80 25.23 14.34
C LYS A 148 25.57 25.38 13.42
N GLY A 149 24.37 25.51 13.97
CA GLY A 149 23.13 25.60 13.21
C GLY A 149 22.72 24.28 12.54
N VAL A 150 23.30 23.16 12.97
CA VAL A 150 22.94 21.81 12.50
C VAL A 150 21.58 21.42 13.09
N GLU A 151 21.39 21.72 14.38
CA GLU A 151 20.15 21.47 15.10
C GLU A 151 19.38 22.76 15.36
N LYS A 152 18.05 22.64 15.40
CA LYS A 152 17.12 23.61 15.97
C LYS A 152 16.49 23.01 17.24
N TYR A 153 15.88 23.88 18.03
CA TYR A 153 15.27 23.50 19.28
C TYR A 153 13.76 23.70 19.25
N PHE A 154 13.03 22.73 19.76
CA PHE A 154 11.57 22.72 19.79
C PHE A 154 11.07 22.38 21.19
N GLN A 155 9.90 22.90 21.52
CA GLN A 155 9.03 22.40 22.57
C GLN A 155 8.00 21.46 21.93
N PHE A 156 7.96 20.22 22.39
CA PHE A 156 7.15 19.14 21.84
C PHE A 156 6.10 18.70 22.86
N SER A 157 4.82 18.69 22.46
CA SER A 157 3.72 18.10 23.24
C SER A 157 3.23 16.84 22.54
N PHE A 158 2.87 15.81 23.32
CA PHE A 158 2.36 14.54 22.80
C PHE A 158 1.21 14.05 23.67
N TYR A 159 0.03 13.98 23.05
CA TYR A 159 -1.23 13.56 23.68
C TYR A 159 -1.81 12.37 22.93
N ILE A 160 -2.40 11.45 23.68
CA ILE A 160 -3.08 10.27 23.17
C ILE A 160 -4.46 10.24 23.82
N THR A 161 -5.52 10.24 23.02
CA THR A 161 -6.90 10.12 23.51
C THR A 161 -7.45 8.76 23.14
N ILE A 162 -7.97 8.07 24.15
CA ILE A 162 -8.69 6.79 24.03
C ILE A 162 -10.17 7.10 24.00
N SER A 163 -10.93 6.46 23.10
CA SER A 163 -12.38 6.40 23.13
C SER A 163 -12.82 5.00 23.58
N ALA A 164 -13.97 4.85 24.25
CA ALA A 164 -14.52 3.54 24.64
C ALA A 164 -16.04 3.64 24.85
N GLU A 165 -16.76 2.53 24.67
CA GLU A 165 -18.22 2.50 24.89
C GLU A 165 -18.56 2.30 26.38
N THR A 166 -17.64 1.72 27.15
CA THR A 166 -17.81 1.46 28.58
C THR A 166 -16.60 1.95 29.40
N LEU A 167 -16.83 2.26 30.67
CA LEU A 167 -15.75 2.62 31.60
C LEU A 167 -14.78 1.44 31.83
N GLU A 168 -15.29 0.21 31.82
CA GLU A 168 -14.49 -1.01 32.01
C GLU A 168 -13.50 -1.21 30.86
N GLU A 169 -13.96 -1.00 29.63
CA GLU A 169 -13.12 -0.99 28.43
C GLU A 169 -12.10 0.15 28.50
N LEU A 170 -12.53 1.38 28.85
CA LEU A 170 -11.64 2.53 28.99
C LEU A 170 -10.48 2.25 29.94
N GLU A 171 -10.75 1.66 31.11
CA GLU A 171 -9.71 1.29 32.07
C GLU A 171 -8.78 0.20 31.53
N SER A 172 -9.33 -0.84 30.90
CA SER A 172 -8.52 -1.91 30.30
C SER A 172 -7.58 -1.38 29.22
N VAL A 173 -8.09 -0.54 28.32
CA VAL A 173 -7.32 0.04 27.21
C VAL A 173 -6.28 1.03 27.74
N THR A 174 -6.63 1.83 28.75
CA THR A 174 -5.70 2.73 29.44
C THR A 174 -4.51 1.96 30.00
N SER A 175 -4.77 0.88 30.76
CA SER A 175 -3.71 0.08 31.38
C SER A 175 -2.79 -0.59 30.34
N LYS A 176 -3.37 -1.08 29.22
CA LYS A 176 -2.60 -1.63 28.09
C LYS A 176 -1.73 -0.55 27.44
N LEU A 177 -2.29 0.64 27.19
CA LEU A 177 -1.56 1.75 26.57
C LEU A 177 -0.40 2.22 27.46
N GLU A 178 -0.63 2.40 28.76
CA GLU A 178 0.43 2.77 29.71
C GLU A 178 1.53 1.71 29.78
N SER A 179 1.17 0.42 29.70
CA SER A 179 2.14 -0.68 29.64
C SER A 179 3.00 -0.61 28.37
N THR A 180 2.39 -0.35 27.21
CA THR A 180 3.10 -0.18 25.93
C THR A 180 4.01 1.04 25.95
N LEU A 181 3.53 2.18 26.46
CA LEU A 181 4.33 3.40 26.62
C LEU A 181 5.51 3.17 27.59
N GLY A 182 5.27 2.47 28.70
CA GLY A 182 6.30 2.11 29.67
C GLY A 182 7.38 1.18 29.09
N ALA A 183 7.00 0.23 28.22
CA ALA A 183 7.95 -0.61 27.50
C ALA A 183 8.86 0.19 26.55
N LEU A 184 8.38 1.33 26.05
CA LEU A 184 9.14 2.30 25.27
C LEU A 184 9.92 3.31 26.15
N LEU A 185 9.93 3.11 27.47
CA LEU A 185 10.53 4.01 28.46
C LEU A 185 9.92 5.43 28.45
N LEU A 186 8.68 5.56 28.00
CA LEU A 186 7.91 6.80 28.05
C LEU A 186 7.18 6.88 29.39
N ILE A 187 7.11 8.10 29.94
CA ILE A 187 6.38 8.36 31.18
C ILE A 187 5.08 9.07 30.84
N SER A 188 3.99 8.30 30.77
CA SER A 188 2.65 8.82 30.53
C SER A 188 1.92 9.20 31.82
N LYS A 189 0.99 10.15 31.72
CA LYS A 189 0.06 10.51 32.80
C LYS A 189 -1.31 10.83 32.24
N VAL A 190 -2.36 10.37 32.92
CA VAL A 190 -3.74 10.82 32.67
C VAL A 190 -3.82 12.31 33.00
N ALA A 191 -4.45 13.11 32.13
CA ALA A 191 -4.66 14.56 32.34
C ALA A 191 -5.73 14.86 33.40
N SER A 192 -5.57 14.27 34.59
CA SER A 192 -6.55 14.31 35.65
C SER A 192 -6.88 15.74 36.05
N LEU A 193 -8.17 16.05 36.25
CA LEU A 193 -8.71 17.40 36.49
C LEU A 193 -8.56 18.39 35.33
N GLN A 194 -7.99 17.96 34.19
CA GLN A 194 -7.81 18.77 32.98
C GLN A 194 -8.35 18.04 31.74
N MET A 195 -9.28 17.08 31.91
CA MET A 195 -9.82 16.25 30.83
C MET A 195 -10.42 17.05 29.68
N GLU A 196 -11.15 18.13 29.99
CA GLU A 196 -11.75 18.97 28.95
C GLU A 196 -10.68 19.67 28.10
N ASP A 197 -9.69 20.31 28.73
CA ASP A 197 -8.59 20.96 28.03
C ASP A 197 -7.74 19.95 27.25
N ALA A 198 -7.54 18.76 27.82
CA ALA A 198 -6.82 17.66 27.18
C ALA A 198 -7.54 17.18 25.92
N PHE A 199 -8.85 16.95 26.00
CA PHE A 199 -9.66 16.56 24.85
C PHE A 199 -9.68 17.66 23.77
N GLN A 200 -9.81 18.92 24.17
CA GLN A 200 -9.75 20.04 23.23
C GLN A 200 -8.39 20.20 22.56
N SER A 201 -7.32 19.72 23.21
CA SER A 201 -5.98 19.63 22.62
C SER A 201 -5.81 18.46 21.67
N ALA A 202 -6.68 17.45 21.76
CA ALA A 202 -6.61 16.25 20.93
C ALA A 202 -7.45 16.34 19.64
N ILE A 203 -8.51 17.14 19.64
CA ILE A 203 -9.36 17.35 18.46
C ILE A 203 -8.65 18.20 17.38
N PRO A 204 -9.07 18.13 16.11
CA PRO A 204 -8.40 18.80 14.99
C PRO A 204 -8.66 20.32 14.92
N THR A 205 -8.61 21.02 16.06
CA THR A 205 -8.68 22.49 16.14
C THR A 205 -7.31 23.15 16.04
N GLY A 206 -6.23 22.37 16.25
CA GLY A 206 -4.85 22.87 16.25
C GLY A 206 -4.52 23.74 17.47
N LEU A 207 -5.27 23.60 18.57
CA LEU A 207 -5.07 24.37 19.81
C LEU A 207 -4.58 23.48 20.93
N ASP A 208 -3.33 23.66 21.38
CA ASP A 208 -2.82 23.02 22.60
C ASP A 208 -3.22 23.85 23.83
N LYS A 209 -4.16 23.34 24.61
CA LYS A 209 -4.60 23.97 25.87
C LYS A 209 -3.80 23.52 27.08
N LEU A 210 -3.23 22.32 27.04
CA LEU A 210 -2.45 21.79 28.15
C LEU A 210 -1.04 22.40 28.20
N LEU A 211 -0.43 22.66 27.03
CA LEU A 211 0.94 23.17 26.88
C LEU A 211 1.97 22.36 27.67
N ILE A 212 1.76 21.05 27.81
CA ILE A 212 2.69 20.14 28.48
C ILE A 212 3.77 19.76 27.48
N THR A 213 4.80 20.59 27.44
CA THR A 213 5.89 20.50 26.48
C THR A 213 7.15 19.88 27.06
N ARG A 214 7.91 19.21 26.20
CA ARG A 214 9.28 18.79 26.45
C ARG A 214 10.21 19.35 25.39
N ASN A 215 11.39 19.74 25.84
CA ASN A 215 12.42 20.26 24.95
C ASN A 215 13.02 19.11 24.13
N MET A 216 13.09 19.29 22.81
CA MET A 216 13.63 18.32 21.85
C MET A 216 14.45 19.04 20.77
N ASP A 217 15.52 18.41 20.31
CA ASP A 217 16.24 18.78 19.09
C ASP A 217 15.51 18.26 17.84
N THR A 218 15.92 18.74 16.67
CA THR A 218 15.26 18.43 15.38
C THR A 218 15.42 16.97 15.01
N THR A 219 16.57 16.36 15.27
CA THR A 219 16.81 14.94 14.96
C THR A 219 15.89 14.05 15.78
N SER A 220 15.79 14.28 17.10
CA SER A 220 14.83 13.56 17.94
C SER A 220 13.38 13.78 17.48
N LEU A 221 13.03 15.03 17.14
CA LEU A 221 11.71 15.38 16.62
C LEU A 221 11.35 14.63 15.33
N ALA A 222 12.30 14.49 14.41
CA ALA A 222 12.08 13.84 13.12
C ALA A 222 11.70 12.36 13.29
N THR A 223 12.17 11.70 14.35
CA THR A 223 11.78 10.31 14.66
C THR A 223 10.31 10.16 15.07
N THR A 224 9.63 11.25 15.42
CA THR A 224 8.19 11.25 15.75
C THR A 224 7.29 11.13 14.52
N PHE A 225 7.85 11.24 13.31
CA PHE A 225 7.07 11.16 12.08
C PHE A 225 6.56 9.72 11.87
N PRO A 226 5.23 9.50 11.76
CA PRO A 226 4.63 8.17 11.92
C PRO A 226 4.77 7.24 10.70
N PHE A 227 5.24 7.73 9.55
CA PHE A 227 5.25 6.96 8.31
C PHE A 227 6.63 6.34 8.05
N THR A 228 6.78 5.02 8.28
CA THR A 228 8.00 4.30 7.90
C THR A 228 7.76 3.04 7.04
N SER A 229 6.52 2.56 6.86
CA SER A 229 6.24 1.45 5.94
C SER A 229 4.90 1.58 5.21
N SER A 230 4.90 1.31 3.92
CA SER A 230 3.69 1.03 3.14
C SER A 230 3.23 -0.40 3.41
N ASP A 231 2.10 -0.60 4.06
CA ASP A 231 1.45 -1.90 4.13
C ASP A 231 0.82 -2.23 2.78
N LEU A 232 1.21 -3.37 2.17
CA LEU A 232 0.54 -3.94 1.01
C LEU A 232 -0.49 -4.95 1.51
N THR A 233 -1.58 -4.42 2.08
CA THR A 233 -2.72 -5.21 2.57
C THR A 233 -3.98 -4.64 1.96
N MET A 234 -4.62 -5.41 1.09
CA MET A 234 -5.94 -5.12 0.54
C MET A 234 -7.03 -5.79 1.38
N GLU A 235 -8.26 -5.27 1.30
CA GLU A 235 -9.43 -5.90 1.92
C GLU A 235 -9.77 -7.25 1.27
N GLU A 236 -9.44 -7.40 -0.02
CA GLU A 236 -9.75 -8.58 -0.83
C GLU A 236 -8.47 -9.16 -1.47
N GLY A 237 -8.56 -10.44 -1.85
CA GLY A 237 -7.49 -11.18 -2.51
C GLY A 237 -6.96 -12.35 -1.70
N ILE A 238 -5.79 -12.84 -2.09
CA ILE A 238 -5.17 -14.00 -1.44
C ILE A 238 -4.05 -13.54 -0.51
N MET A 239 -3.87 -14.27 0.59
CA MET A 239 -2.69 -14.08 1.44
C MET A 239 -1.44 -14.52 0.67
N TYR A 240 -0.44 -13.66 0.55
CA TYR A 240 0.86 -13.96 -0.03
C TYR A 240 1.90 -14.30 1.02
N GLY A 241 1.83 -13.65 2.18
CA GLY A 241 2.80 -13.86 3.25
C GLY A 241 2.59 -12.92 4.41
N ILE A 242 3.68 -12.67 5.14
CA ILE A 242 3.70 -11.83 6.33
C ILE A 242 4.78 -10.77 6.14
N ASN A 243 4.44 -9.51 6.38
CA ASN A 243 5.38 -8.41 6.41
C ASN A 243 6.32 -8.60 7.60
N ARG A 244 7.63 -8.68 7.34
CA ARG A 244 8.63 -8.95 8.37
C ARG A 244 8.91 -7.75 9.28
N HIS A 245 8.47 -6.55 8.90
CA HIS A 245 8.74 -5.33 9.67
C HIS A 245 7.73 -5.12 10.80
N ASN A 246 6.46 -5.39 10.55
CA ASN A 246 5.36 -5.14 11.49
C ASN A 246 4.48 -6.37 11.76
N GLY A 247 4.74 -7.51 11.10
CA GLY A 247 3.96 -8.74 11.28
C GLY A 247 2.59 -8.73 10.60
N SER A 248 2.26 -7.69 9.82
CA SER A 248 0.99 -7.61 9.08
C SER A 248 0.90 -8.68 7.99
N LEU A 249 -0.32 -9.08 7.63
CA LEU A 249 -0.54 -10.02 6.53
C LEU A 249 -0.39 -9.29 5.21
N VAL A 250 0.34 -9.87 4.25
CA VAL A 250 0.35 -9.37 2.87
C VAL A 250 -0.82 -10.03 2.16
N ILE A 251 -1.92 -9.29 2.01
CA ILE A 251 -3.12 -9.72 1.29
C ILE A 251 -3.24 -8.86 0.05
N PHE A 252 -3.41 -9.50 -1.10
CA PHE A 252 -3.37 -8.81 -2.38
C PHE A 252 -4.23 -9.54 -3.42
N ASP A 253 -5.07 -8.79 -4.13
CA ASP A 253 -5.74 -9.28 -5.33
C ASP A 253 -5.00 -8.76 -6.58
N ARG A 254 -4.40 -9.67 -7.35
CA ARG A 254 -3.72 -9.27 -8.58
C ARG A 254 -4.70 -8.93 -9.70
N PHE A 255 -5.92 -9.46 -9.66
CA PHE A 255 -6.90 -9.28 -10.72
C PHE A 255 -7.57 -7.91 -10.66
N SER A 256 -7.44 -7.19 -9.53
CA SER A 256 -7.87 -5.80 -9.40
C SER A 256 -6.91 -4.79 -10.06
N LEU A 257 -5.73 -5.23 -10.52
CA LEU A 257 -4.78 -4.36 -11.22
C LEU A 257 -5.14 -4.18 -12.70
N GLU A 258 -4.59 -3.14 -13.33
CA GLU A 258 -4.64 -2.97 -14.79
C GLU A 258 -4.09 -4.19 -15.56
N ASN A 259 -3.13 -4.90 -14.94
CA ASN A 259 -2.57 -6.12 -15.49
C ASN A 259 -2.34 -7.16 -14.38
N ALA A 260 -2.96 -8.34 -14.55
CA ALA A 260 -2.93 -9.45 -13.60
C ALA A 260 -1.69 -10.37 -13.72
N ASN A 261 -0.77 -10.08 -14.65
CA ASN A 261 0.40 -10.91 -14.91
C ASN A 261 1.36 -10.93 -13.70
N SER A 262 1.93 -12.11 -13.43
CA SER A 262 2.92 -12.31 -12.37
C SER A 262 4.16 -13.03 -12.91
N VAL A 263 5.34 -12.65 -12.42
CA VAL A 263 6.61 -13.27 -12.78
C VAL A 263 7.35 -13.66 -11.51
N VAL A 264 7.68 -14.95 -11.37
CA VAL A 264 8.33 -15.51 -10.17
C VAL A 264 9.76 -15.93 -10.49
N PHE A 265 10.74 -15.21 -9.93
CA PHE A 265 12.15 -15.53 -10.04
C PHE A 265 12.67 -16.19 -8.77
N ALA A 266 13.29 -17.36 -8.88
CA ALA A 266 13.98 -17.99 -7.76
C ALA A 266 15.12 -18.88 -8.22
N LYS A 267 16.13 -19.07 -7.36
CA LYS A 267 17.14 -20.12 -7.55
C LYS A 267 16.50 -21.50 -7.27
N SER A 268 17.08 -22.55 -7.84
CA SER A 268 16.65 -23.92 -7.52
C SER A 268 16.68 -24.16 -6.01
N GLY A 269 15.66 -24.84 -5.48
CA GLY A 269 15.49 -25.09 -4.05
C GLY A 269 15.02 -23.89 -3.20
N SER A 270 14.81 -22.71 -3.77
CA SER A 270 14.39 -21.50 -3.00
C SER A 270 12.87 -21.41 -2.75
N GLY A 271 12.12 -22.46 -3.08
CA GLY A 271 10.66 -22.52 -2.83
C GLY A 271 9.77 -21.99 -3.94
N LYS A 272 10.25 -21.84 -5.18
CA LYS A 272 9.43 -21.43 -6.35
C LYS A 272 8.19 -22.29 -6.50
N SER A 273 8.36 -23.60 -6.60
CA SER A 273 7.25 -24.53 -6.81
C SER A 273 6.29 -24.54 -5.61
N TYR A 274 6.80 -24.40 -4.39
CA TYR A 274 5.95 -24.27 -3.20
C TYR A 274 5.07 -23.01 -3.28
N PHE A 275 5.67 -21.87 -3.60
CA PHE A 275 4.97 -20.60 -3.74
C PHE A 275 3.87 -20.68 -4.82
N VAL A 276 4.21 -21.14 -6.03
CA VAL A 276 3.25 -21.23 -7.15
C VAL A 276 2.13 -22.22 -6.88
N LYS A 277 2.42 -23.38 -6.27
CA LYS A 277 1.39 -24.36 -5.88
C LYS A 277 0.42 -23.79 -4.85
N LEU A 278 0.94 -23.10 -3.83
CA LEU A 278 0.12 -22.48 -2.80
C LEU A 278 -0.72 -21.33 -3.36
N GLU A 279 -0.15 -20.54 -4.26
CA GLU A 279 -0.83 -19.47 -4.97
C GLU A 279 -1.98 -20.03 -5.83
N ALA A 280 -1.73 -21.07 -6.63
CA ALA A 280 -2.73 -21.77 -7.43
C ALA A 280 -3.88 -22.33 -6.59
N LEU A 281 -3.57 -22.99 -5.48
CA LEU A 281 -4.58 -23.51 -4.54
C LEU A 281 -5.47 -22.41 -3.98
N ARG A 282 -4.87 -21.29 -3.56
CA ARG A 282 -5.63 -20.15 -3.04
C ARG A 282 -6.51 -19.54 -4.11
N LEU A 283 -6.01 -19.38 -5.33
CA LEU A 283 -6.80 -18.87 -6.44
C LEU A 283 -7.98 -19.80 -6.80
N LEU A 284 -7.77 -21.12 -6.79
CA LEU A 284 -8.85 -22.10 -7.01
C LEU A 284 -9.98 -21.94 -5.99
N VAL A 285 -9.66 -21.69 -4.71
CA VAL A 285 -10.66 -21.45 -3.66
C VAL A 285 -11.50 -20.20 -3.94
N PHE A 286 -10.90 -19.19 -4.57
CA PHE A 286 -11.58 -17.96 -4.99
C PHE A 286 -12.27 -18.09 -6.37
N GLY A 287 -12.35 -19.31 -6.93
CA GLY A 287 -13.09 -19.59 -8.16
C GLY A 287 -12.30 -19.36 -9.45
N ALA A 288 -10.99 -19.15 -9.39
CA ALA A 288 -10.16 -19.04 -10.58
C ALA A 288 -9.97 -20.41 -11.26
N GLU A 289 -9.97 -20.44 -12.59
CA GLU A 289 -9.51 -21.60 -13.35
C GLU A 289 -7.99 -21.59 -13.48
N VAL A 290 -7.34 -22.72 -13.18
CA VAL A 290 -5.88 -22.82 -13.17
C VAL A 290 -5.41 -23.87 -14.17
N MET A 291 -4.69 -23.42 -15.20
CA MET A 291 -4.03 -24.26 -16.20
C MET A 291 -2.52 -24.19 -16.03
N ILE A 292 -1.84 -25.34 -15.95
CA ILE A 292 -0.40 -25.42 -15.69
C ILE A 292 0.26 -26.28 -16.77
N ILE A 293 1.31 -25.72 -17.39
CA ILE A 293 2.22 -26.48 -18.25
C ILE A 293 3.32 -27.05 -17.35
N ASP A 294 3.33 -28.37 -17.18
CA ASP A 294 4.17 -29.08 -16.21
C ASP A 294 5.20 -30.01 -16.89
N PRO A 295 6.36 -29.48 -17.33
CA PRO A 295 7.37 -30.28 -18.00
C PRO A 295 8.15 -31.23 -17.07
N GLU A 296 8.08 -31.04 -15.75
CA GLU A 296 8.84 -31.80 -14.75
C GLU A 296 7.95 -32.72 -13.88
N GLU A 297 6.67 -32.87 -14.24
CA GLU A 297 5.66 -33.65 -13.50
C GLU A 297 5.52 -33.27 -12.01
N GLU A 298 5.79 -32.00 -11.65
CA GLU A 298 5.73 -31.55 -10.26
C GLU A 298 4.29 -31.32 -9.76
N TYR A 299 3.31 -31.17 -10.66
CA TYR A 299 1.95 -30.74 -10.33
C TYR A 299 0.91 -31.86 -10.42
N ARG A 300 1.28 -33.06 -10.88
CA ARG A 300 0.34 -34.20 -11.03
C ARG A 300 -0.43 -34.50 -9.74
N THR A 301 0.27 -34.71 -8.63
CA THR A 301 -0.34 -35.01 -7.33
C THR A 301 -1.24 -33.88 -6.84
N LEU A 302 -0.88 -32.62 -7.11
CA LEU A 302 -1.71 -31.48 -6.75
C LEU A 302 -3.01 -31.45 -7.56
N CYS A 303 -2.89 -31.67 -8.87
CA CYS A 303 -4.02 -31.74 -9.80
C CYS A 303 -5.02 -32.81 -9.37
N GLU A 304 -4.54 -34.02 -9.06
CA GLU A 304 -5.36 -35.12 -8.56
C GLU A 304 -6.04 -34.78 -7.22
N ALA A 305 -5.31 -34.15 -6.30
CA ALA A 305 -5.83 -33.79 -4.98
C ALA A 305 -6.97 -32.77 -5.03
N VAL A 306 -6.99 -31.88 -6.01
CA VAL A 306 -8.07 -30.89 -6.21
C VAL A 306 -9.17 -31.38 -7.15
N GLY A 307 -9.09 -32.62 -7.63
CA GLY A 307 -10.04 -33.18 -8.59
C GLY A 307 -9.92 -32.58 -10.00
N GLY A 308 -8.74 -32.07 -10.36
CA GLY A 308 -8.45 -31.52 -11.68
C GLY A 308 -8.17 -32.60 -12.73
N ASN A 309 -8.02 -32.17 -13.98
CA ASN A 309 -7.69 -33.04 -15.11
C ASN A 309 -6.21 -32.92 -15.46
N TYR A 310 -5.45 -34.00 -15.23
CA TYR A 310 -4.06 -34.08 -15.65
C TYR A 310 -3.98 -34.72 -17.05
N ILE A 311 -3.56 -33.93 -18.05
CA ILE A 311 -3.42 -34.38 -19.44
C ILE A 311 -1.95 -34.71 -19.70
N ASP A 312 -1.64 -35.99 -19.81
CA ASP A 312 -0.29 -36.46 -20.14
C ASP A 312 -0.05 -36.40 -21.66
N PHE A 313 1.10 -35.86 -22.08
CA PHE A 313 1.55 -35.83 -23.48
C PHE A 313 2.78 -36.71 -23.74
N SER A 314 3.02 -37.71 -22.88
CA SER A 314 4.04 -38.73 -23.08
C SER A 314 3.82 -39.51 -24.40
N ALA A 315 4.88 -40.12 -24.94
CA ALA A 315 4.83 -40.83 -26.23
C ALA A 315 3.79 -41.98 -26.27
N ASN A 316 3.43 -42.53 -25.11
CA ASN A 316 2.45 -43.61 -24.99
C ASN A 316 1.06 -43.11 -24.59
N SER A 317 0.87 -41.79 -24.45
CA SER A 317 -0.41 -41.20 -24.10
C SER A 317 -1.43 -41.31 -25.24
N THR A 318 -2.69 -41.50 -24.88
CA THR A 318 -3.82 -41.41 -25.81
C THR A 318 -4.15 -39.96 -26.17
N HIS A 319 -3.67 -38.99 -25.39
CA HIS A 319 -3.91 -37.57 -25.63
C HIS A 319 -2.91 -37.03 -26.65
N LYS A 320 -3.43 -36.37 -27.69
CA LYS A 320 -2.64 -35.74 -28.75
C LYS A 320 -3.22 -34.37 -29.04
N ILE A 321 -2.36 -33.37 -29.21
CA ILE A 321 -2.76 -32.06 -29.73
C ILE A 321 -2.45 -32.06 -31.22
N ASN A 322 -3.46 -31.80 -32.05
CA ASN A 322 -3.23 -31.50 -33.44
C ASN A 322 -2.86 -30.00 -33.57
N PRO A 323 -1.60 -29.64 -33.90
CA PRO A 323 -1.23 -28.24 -34.04
C PRO A 323 -1.91 -27.59 -35.25
N PHE A 324 -2.56 -28.32 -36.15
CA PHE A 324 -3.32 -27.81 -37.29
C PHE A 324 -4.81 -27.61 -36.97
N ASP A 325 -5.26 -27.93 -35.76
CA ASP A 325 -6.67 -27.80 -35.39
C ASP A 325 -7.12 -26.33 -35.34
N LEU A 326 -8.33 -26.06 -35.81
CA LEU A 326 -8.96 -24.74 -35.77
C LEU A 326 -9.97 -24.72 -34.62
N SER A 327 -10.12 -23.58 -33.97
CA SER A 327 -11.10 -23.41 -32.88
C SER A 327 -12.54 -23.57 -33.37
N GLY A 328 -12.78 -23.26 -34.66
CA GLY A 328 -14.11 -23.33 -35.28
C GLY A 328 -15.06 -22.22 -34.79
N VAL A 329 -14.54 -21.24 -34.05
CA VAL A 329 -15.30 -20.08 -33.57
C VAL A 329 -15.10 -18.93 -34.54
N ALA A 330 -16.08 -18.74 -35.43
CA ALA A 330 -16.06 -17.62 -36.36
C ALA A 330 -16.30 -16.30 -35.60
N VAL A 331 -15.26 -15.47 -35.50
CA VAL A 331 -15.35 -14.10 -34.99
C VAL A 331 -15.35 -13.13 -36.18
N GLU A 332 -16.37 -12.27 -36.24
CA GLU A 332 -16.56 -11.35 -37.35
C GLU A 332 -15.35 -10.38 -37.48
N GLY A 333 -14.62 -10.45 -38.59
CA GLY A 333 -13.42 -9.64 -38.84
C GLY A 333 -12.07 -10.30 -38.51
N GLU A 334 -12.06 -11.51 -37.94
CA GLU A 334 -10.83 -12.25 -37.69
C GLU A 334 -10.54 -13.29 -38.79
N ASN A 335 -9.29 -13.34 -39.25
CA ASN A 335 -8.81 -14.39 -40.15
C ASN A 335 -8.18 -15.52 -39.34
N GLU A 336 -9.01 -16.43 -38.82
CA GLU A 336 -8.57 -17.55 -37.98
C GLU A 336 -7.54 -18.43 -38.69
N LEU A 337 -7.82 -18.87 -39.93
CA LEU A 337 -6.86 -19.64 -40.73
C LEU A 337 -5.53 -18.89 -40.91
N GLY A 338 -5.56 -17.58 -41.19
CA GLY A 338 -4.35 -16.76 -41.30
C GLY A 338 -3.52 -16.73 -40.03
N GLN A 339 -4.14 -16.51 -38.86
CA GLN A 339 -3.45 -16.54 -37.57
C GLN A 339 -2.88 -17.94 -37.28
N LYS A 340 -3.63 -18.98 -37.63
CA LYS A 340 -3.21 -20.37 -37.48
C LYS A 340 -1.98 -20.69 -38.32
N LEU A 341 -1.97 -20.26 -39.58
CA LEU A 341 -0.84 -20.44 -40.49
C LEU A 341 0.43 -19.75 -39.94
N ILE A 342 0.30 -18.52 -39.41
CA ILE A 342 1.44 -17.81 -38.76
C ILE A 342 1.97 -18.61 -37.56
N GLY A 343 1.08 -19.14 -36.72
CA GLY A 343 1.45 -19.99 -35.59
C GLY A 343 2.15 -21.29 -36.03
N LEU A 344 1.64 -21.94 -37.08
CA LEU A 344 2.22 -23.16 -37.65
C LEU A 344 3.60 -22.91 -38.27
N ILE A 345 3.79 -21.81 -39.01
CA ILE A 345 5.10 -21.43 -39.54
C ILE A 345 6.09 -21.24 -38.39
N THR A 346 5.68 -20.56 -37.32
CA THR A 346 6.54 -20.33 -36.14
C THR A 346 6.91 -21.65 -35.45
N LEU A 347 5.94 -22.54 -35.25
CA LEU A 347 6.16 -23.87 -34.67
C LEU A 347 7.10 -24.72 -35.53
N LEU A 348 6.81 -24.81 -36.83
CA LEU A 348 7.57 -25.64 -37.77
C LEU A 348 8.99 -25.10 -37.97
N LYS A 349 9.19 -23.79 -37.95
CA LYS A 349 10.52 -23.18 -37.94
C LYS A 349 11.37 -23.61 -36.74
N LEU A 350 10.76 -23.71 -35.55
CA LEU A 350 11.43 -24.25 -34.35
C LEU A 350 11.70 -25.75 -34.48
N MET A 351 10.71 -26.54 -34.91
CA MET A 351 10.84 -27.99 -35.07
C MET A 351 11.88 -28.38 -36.14
N LEU A 352 11.99 -27.56 -37.18
CA LEU A 352 12.97 -27.69 -38.26
C LEU A 352 14.26 -26.93 -37.94
N GLY A 353 14.53 -26.44 -36.74
CA GLY A 353 15.85 -25.87 -36.40
C GLY A 353 16.28 -24.69 -37.28
N GLY A 354 15.32 -23.89 -37.76
CA GLY A 354 15.54 -22.76 -38.65
C GLY A 354 15.23 -23.07 -40.13
N LEU A 355 14.79 -22.03 -40.83
CA LEU A 355 14.42 -22.04 -42.24
C LEU A 355 15.04 -20.81 -42.94
N THR A 356 15.44 -20.99 -44.19
CA THR A 356 15.79 -19.90 -45.10
C THR A 356 14.54 -19.18 -45.60
N ALA A 357 14.69 -17.97 -46.13
CA ALA A 357 13.55 -17.22 -46.70
C ALA A 357 12.85 -17.99 -47.86
N SER A 358 13.61 -18.78 -48.62
CA SER A 358 13.06 -19.63 -49.69
C SER A 358 12.23 -20.78 -49.12
N GLU A 359 12.75 -21.46 -48.09
CA GLU A 359 12.04 -22.54 -47.39
C GLU A 359 10.79 -22.03 -46.68
N GLU A 360 10.82 -20.84 -46.07
CA GLU A 360 9.63 -20.22 -45.45
C GLU A 360 8.54 -19.95 -46.49
N ALA A 361 8.89 -19.42 -47.67
CA ALA A 361 7.93 -19.17 -48.74
C ALA A 361 7.35 -20.47 -49.35
N ILE A 362 8.15 -21.53 -49.40
CA ILE A 362 7.68 -22.87 -49.80
C ILE A 362 6.73 -23.44 -48.74
N LEU A 363 7.09 -23.32 -47.46
CA LEU A 363 6.31 -23.83 -46.35
C LEU A 363 4.95 -23.14 -46.24
N ASP A 364 4.90 -21.82 -46.41
CA ASP A 364 3.65 -21.05 -46.42
C ASP A 364 2.69 -21.54 -47.51
N ARG A 365 3.19 -21.68 -48.75
CA ARG A 365 2.39 -22.24 -49.86
C ARG A 365 1.94 -23.68 -49.58
N ALA A 366 2.82 -24.51 -49.01
CA ALA A 366 2.50 -25.90 -48.69
C ALA A 366 1.42 -26.00 -47.60
N LEU A 367 1.48 -25.15 -46.58
CA LEU A 367 0.47 -25.12 -45.52
C LEU A 367 -0.89 -24.71 -46.07
N ILE A 368 -0.97 -23.67 -46.90
CA ILE A 368 -2.21 -23.24 -47.55
C ILE A 368 -2.80 -24.39 -48.39
N GLU A 369 -1.96 -25.06 -49.18
CA GLU A 369 -2.40 -26.20 -49.99
C GLU A 369 -2.87 -27.37 -49.12
N THR A 370 -2.22 -27.62 -47.99
CA THR A 370 -2.58 -28.69 -47.04
C THR A 370 -3.99 -28.49 -46.48
N TYR A 371 -4.36 -27.28 -46.08
CA TYR A 371 -5.73 -26.97 -45.66
C TYR A 371 -6.71 -27.05 -46.84
N ARG A 372 -6.32 -26.55 -48.02
CA ARG A 372 -7.17 -26.56 -49.22
C ARG A 372 -7.54 -27.99 -49.66
N ILE A 373 -6.63 -28.95 -49.55
CA ILE A 373 -6.90 -30.37 -49.85
C ILE A 373 -7.99 -30.95 -48.94
N LYS A 374 -8.07 -30.48 -47.69
CA LYS A 374 -9.14 -30.86 -46.74
C LYS A 374 -10.44 -30.09 -46.97
N GLY A 375 -10.47 -29.15 -47.93
CA GLY A 375 -11.62 -28.28 -48.20
C GLY A 375 -11.71 -27.05 -47.29
N ILE A 376 -10.68 -26.79 -46.48
CA ILE A 376 -10.62 -25.65 -45.58
C ILE A 376 -9.94 -24.49 -46.30
N THR A 377 -10.60 -23.34 -46.34
CA THR A 377 -10.14 -22.15 -47.05
C THR A 377 -10.25 -20.91 -46.17
N THR A 378 -9.94 -19.73 -46.72
CA THR A 378 -10.12 -18.45 -46.02
C THR A 378 -11.59 -18.11 -45.76
N ASP A 379 -12.52 -18.83 -46.36
CA ASP A 379 -13.95 -18.72 -46.05
C ASP A 379 -14.24 -19.32 -44.65
N PRO A 380 -14.72 -18.52 -43.68
CA PRO A 380 -15.02 -19.00 -42.33
C PRO A 380 -16.00 -20.18 -42.28
N ASP A 381 -16.92 -20.27 -43.24
CA ASP A 381 -17.90 -21.36 -43.28
C ASP A 381 -17.24 -22.72 -43.51
N THR A 382 -16.05 -22.73 -44.14
CA THR A 382 -15.25 -23.95 -44.39
C THR A 382 -14.38 -24.36 -43.20
N GLN A 383 -14.33 -23.56 -42.14
CA GLN A 383 -13.43 -23.76 -40.99
C GLN A 383 -14.13 -24.46 -39.81
N SER A 384 -15.42 -24.77 -39.94
CA SER A 384 -16.19 -25.52 -38.93
C SER A 384 -16.66 -26.88 -39.48
N GLY A 385 -16.64 -27.91 -38.63
CA GLY A 385 -17.20 -29.23 -38.94
C GLY A 385 -16.43 -30.07 -39.98
N ILE A 386 -15.29 -29.57 -40.48
CA ILE A 386 -14.37 -30.31 -41.35
C ILE A 386 -13.17 -30.79 -40.53
N GLU A 387 -12.74 -32.03 -40.76
CA GLU A 387 -11.54 -32.56 -40.09
C GLU A 387 -10.30 -31.79 -40.57
N PRO A 388 -9.57 -31.12 -39.66
CA PRO A 388 -8.37 -30.36 -40.01
C PRO A 388 -7.27 -31.28 -40.52
N PRO A 389 -6.31 -30.75 -41.30
CA PRO A 389 -5.15 -31.53 -41.71
C PRO A 389 -4.33 -31.99 -40.50
N VAL A 390 -3.47 -32.98 -40.71
CA VAL A 390 -2.45 -33.40 -39.75
C VAL A 390 -1.05 -33.23 -40.33
N MET A 391 -0.02 -33.42 -39.51
CA MET A 391 1.39 -33.32 -39.92
C MET A 391 1.72 -34.23 -41.13
N GLU A 392 1.07 -35.39 -41.22
CA GLU A 392 1.23 -36.32 -42.36
C GLU A 392 0.73 -35.71 -43.68
N ASP A 393 -0.34 -34.92 -43.65
CA ASP A 393 -0.88 -34.28 -44.84
C ASP A 393 0.10 -33.24 -45.39
N LEU A 394 0.69 -32.41 -44.51
CA LEU A 394 1.72 -31.44 -44.88
C LEU A 394 2.96 -32.13 -45.46
N TYR A 395 3.38 -33.25 -44.88
CA TYR A 395 4.50 -34.03 -45.40
C TYR A 395 4.24 -34.55 -46.81
N LYS A 396 3.03 -35.06 -47.08
CA LYS A 396 2.64 -35.50 -48.43
C LYS A 396 2.69 -34.35 -49.43
N VAL A 397 2.21 -33.17 -49.04
CA VAL A 397 2.26 -31.96 -49.89
C VAL A 397 3.71 -31.56 -50.19
N LEU A 398 4.58 -31.53 -49.18
CA LEU A 398 5.98 -31.17 -49.36
C LEU A 398 6.77 -32.20 -50.19
N MET A 399 6.50 -33.49 -50.01
CA MET A 399 7.11 -34.56 -50.82
C MET A 399 6.66 -34.53 -52.29
N GLY A 400 5.44 -34.04 -52.56
CA GLY A 400 4.91 -33.88 -53.91
C GLY A 400 5.35 -32.61 -54.64
N ALA A 401 6.01 -31.68 -53.95
CA ALA A 401 6.49 -30.44 -54.54
C ALA A 401 7.72 -30.67 -55.43
N SER A 402 7.86 -29.84 -56.48
CA SER A 402 8.95 -29.94 -57.45
C SER A 402 10.29 -29.41 -56.93
N GLU A 403 10.22 -28.53 -55.94
CA GLU A 403 11.36 -27.82 -55.36
C GLU A 403 12.20 -28.75 -54.45
N PRO A 404 13.52 -28.88 -54.68
CA PRO A 404 14.40 -29.71 -53.84
C PRO A 404 14.37 -29.34 -52.35
N GLU A 405 14.20 -28.05 -52.04
CA GLU A 405 14.10 -27.52 -50.68
C GLU A 405 12.84 -28.05 -49.96
N ALA A 406 11.74 -28.24 -50.68
CA ALA A 406 10.51 -28.81 -50.12
C ALA A 406 10.72 -30.26 -49.67
N LYS A 407 11.42 -31.04 -50.50
CA LYS A 407 11.79 -32.43 -50.16
C LYS A 407 12.74 -32.48 -48.97
N GLY A 408 13.72 -31.58 -48.90
CA GLY A 408 14.61 -31.45 -47.75
C GLY A 408 13.87 -31.14 -46.45
N MET A 409 12.84 -30.28 -46.49
CA MET A 409 11.96 -30.03 -45.33
C MET A 409 11.13 -31.27 -44.96
N ALA A 410 10.57 -31.97 -45.94
CA ALA A 410 9.77 -33.17 -45.70
C ALA A 410 10.58 -34.30 -45.02
N GLU A 411 11.81 -34.55 -45.47
CA GLU A 411 12.71 -35.54 -44.85
C GLU A 411 13.00 -35.22 -43.37
N ARG A 412 13.07 -33.94 -43.02
CA ARG A 412 13.26 -33.48 -41.63
C ARG A 412 11.98 -33.61 -40.80
N LEU A 413 10.81 -33.52 -41.43
CA LEU A 413 9.52 -33.70 -40.79
C LEU A 413 9.16 -35.18 -40.55
N GLU A 414 9.78 -36.11 -41.30
CA GLU A 414 9.48 -37.55 -41.23
C GLU A 414 9.51 -38.11 -39.80
N ARG A 415 10.39 -37.59 -38.94
CA ARG A 415 10.50 -37.99 -37.52
C ARG A 415 9.27 -37.67 -36.67
N PHE A 416 8.34 -36.84 -37.15
CA PHE A 416 7.16 -36.36 -36.40
C PHE A 416 5.84 -36.97 -36.88
N ILE A 417 5.87 -37.97 -37.77
CA ILE A 417 4.68 -38.49 -38.49
C ILE A 417 4.29 -39.91 -38.04
N LYS A 418 5.06 -40.53 -37.13
CA LYS A 418 4.78 -41.89 -36.63
C LYS A 418 3.78 -41.95 -35.49
#